data_AF-A0A7V3RDQ7-F1
#
_entry.id   AF-A0A7V3RDQ7-F1
#
_cell.length_a   1.000
_cell.length_b   1.000
_cell.length_c   1.000
_cell.angle_alpha   90.00
_cell.angle_beta   90.00
_cell.angle_gamma   90.00
#
_symmetry.space_group_name_H-M   'P 1'
#
loop_
_entity.id
_entity.type
_entity.pdbx_description
1 polymer ?
#
loop_
_entity_poly.entity_id
_entity_poly.type
_entity_poly.pdbx_seq_one_letter_code
_entity_poly.pdbx_strand_id
1 'polypeptide(L)'
;MSTVEEIVEIIDEITIEMTEEIKNGRIDKIQFLMDRRQNQIDMLKVADGKASDGNISKLLNDLRIFDDLFKEKMKEIEKKIDELSMNIEALRGYSFTDNSHTFDERR
;
A
#
# COMPACT_ATOMS: atom_id res chain seq x y z
N MET A 1 -14.24 17.74 -23.06
CA MET A 1 -12.97 17.97 -22.35
C MET A 1 -13.37 18.18 -20.90
N SER A 2 -12.89 17.36 -19.96
CA SER A 2 -13.24 17.51 -18.55
C SER A 2 -12.65 18.81 -17.99
N THR A 3 -13.36 19.48 -17.10
CA THR A 3 -12.86 20.72 -16.47
C THR A 3 -11.79 20.40 -15.42
N VAL A 4 -10.96 21.39 -15.06
CA VAL A 4 -9.99 21.24 -13.96
C VAL A 4 -10.68 20.85 -12.65
N GLU A 5 -11.87 21.40 -12.39
CA GLU A 5 -12.68 21.06 -11.21
C GLU A 5 -13.08 19.57 -11.21
N GLU A 6 -13.62 19.08 -12.32
CA GLU A 6 -14.01 17.67 -12.48
C GLU A 6 -12.81 16.73 -12.31
N ILE A 7 -11.64 17.08 -12.86
CA ILE A 7 -10.44 16.25 -12.73
C ILE A 7 -9.98 16.20 -11.26
N VAL A 8 -10.01 17.34 -10.55
CA VAL A 8 -9.66 17.39 -9.11
C VAL A 8 -10.64 16.56 -8.28
N GLU A 9 -11.94 16.63 -8.55
CA GLU A 9 -12.95 15.81 -7.87
C GLU A 9 -12.73 14.31 -8.11
N ILE A 10 -12.41 13.91 -9.35
CA ILE A 10 -12.11 12.50 -9.65
C ILE A 10 -10.83 12.03 -8.91
N ILE A 11 -9.80 12.87 -8.84
CA ILE A 11 -8.58 12.54 -8.08
C ILE A 11 -8.90 12.35 -6.59
N ASP A 12 -9.76 13.20 -6.04
CA ASP A 12 -10.24 13.13 -4.66
C ASP A 12 -11.02 11.84 -4.40
N GLU A 13 -11.99 11.51 -5.26
CA GLU A 13 -12.76 10.26 -5.19
C GLU A 13 -11.87 9.02 -5.23
N ILE A 14 -10.89 8.98 -6.14
CA ILE A 14 -9.94 7.86 -6.21
C ILE A 14 -9.09 7.79 -4.93
N THR A 15 -8.71 8.93 -4.36
CA THR A 15 -7.93 8.98 -3.11
C THR A 15 -8.74 8.48 -1.90
N ILE A 16 -10.03 8.80 -1.85
CA ILE A 16 -10.97 8.25 -0.85
C ILE A 16 -11.13 6.75 -1.05
N GLU A 17 -11.31 6.28 -2.29
CA GLU A 17 -11.41 4.85 -2.60
C GLU A 17 -10.14 4.11 -2.15
N MET A 18 -8.96 4.62 -2.48
CA MET A 18 -7.67 4.07 -2.04
C MET A 18 -7.57 4.00 -0.50
N THR A 19 -8.06 5.02 0.19
CA THR A 19 -8.07 5.07 1.66
C THR A 19 -8.96 3.96 2.25
N GLU A 20 -10.14 3.74 1.68
CA GLU A 20 -11.04 2.66 2.11
C GLU A 20 -10.47 1.27 1.79
N GLU A 21 -9.80 1.10 0.66
CA GLU A 21 -9.12 -0.15 0.32
C GLU A 21 -8.00 -0.48 1.33
N ILE A 22 -7.21 0.50 1.79
CA ILE A 22 -6.20 0.32 2.85
C ILE A 22 -6.85 -0.13 4.16
N LYS A 23 -7.90 0.56 4.60
CA LYS A 23 -8.61 0.21 5.84
C LYS A 23 -9.16 -1.21 5.80
N ASN A 24 -9.63 -1.65 4.63
CA ASN A 24 -10.12 -3.00 4.40
C ASN A 24 -9.01 -4.03 4.15
N GLY A 25 -7.73 -3.63 4.14
CA GLY A 25 -6.60 -4.51 3.90
C GLY A 25 -6.45 -5.01 2.46
N ARG A 26 -7.17 -4.42 1.51
CA ARG A 26 -7.18 -4.79 0.08
C ARG A 26 -6.06 -4.06 -0.68
N ILE A 27 -4.82 -4.36 -0.31
CA ILE A 27 -3.62 -3.69 -0.85
C ILE A 27 -3.39 -4.02 -2.32
N ASP A 28 -3.87 -5.18 -2.78
CA ASP A 28 -3.83 -5.62 -4.18
C ASP A 28 -4.51 -4.62 -5.15
N LYS A 29 -5.55 -3.92 -4.68
CA LYS A 29 -6.29 -2.94 -5.48
C LYS A 29 -5.65 -1.56 -5.50
N ILE A 30 -4.75 -1.27 -4.57
CA ILE A 30 -4.14 0.06 -4.44
C ILE A 30 -3.33 0.44 -5.67
N GLN A 31 -2.57 -0.51 -6.24
CA GLN A 31 -1.78 -0.24 -7.44
C GLN A 31 -2.67 0.18 -8.63
N PHE A 32 -3.76 -0.54 -8.86
CA PHE A 32 -4.70 -0.22 -9.93
C PHE A 32 -5.32 1.19 -9.74
N LEU A 33 -5.68 1.55 -8.51
CA LEU A 33 -6.22 2.86 -8.21
C LEU A 33 -5.17 3.96 -8.33
N MET A 34 -3.91 3.70 -7.94
CA MET A 34 -2.80 4.63 -8.13
C MET A 34 -2.57 4.92 -9.62
N ASP A 35 -2.60 3.90 -10.47
CA ASP A 35 -2.43 4.07 -11.92
C ASP A 35 -3.60 4.89 -12.50
N ARG A 36 -4.84 4.61 -12.07
CA ARG A 36 -6.01 5.41 -12.45
C ARG A 36 -5.88 6.87 -12.01
N ARG A 37 -5.44 7.12 -10.78
CA ARG A 37 -5.21 8.48 -10.25
C ARG A 37 -4.11 9.19 -11.04
N GLN A 38 -3.04 8.48 -11.40
CA GLN A 38 -1.94 9.03 -12.19
C GLN A 38 -2.42 9.51 -13.57
N ASN A 39 -3.29 8.75 -14.23
CA ASN A 39 -3.90 9.18 -15.49
C ASN A 39 -4.67 10.50 -15.35
N GLN A 40 -5.40 10.69 -14.24
CA GLN A 40 -6.12 11.94 -13.98
C GLN A 40 -5.16 13.11 -13.70
N ILE A 41 -4.07 12.85 -12.96
CA ILE A 41 -3.01 13.84 -12.72
C ILE A 41 -2.37 14.27 -14.06
N ASP A 42 -2.16 13.33 -14.98
CA ASP A 42 -1.58 13.65 -16.28
C ASP A 42 -2.56 14.47 -17.15
N MET A 43 -3.87 14.21 -17.04
CA MET A 43 -4.90 15.07 -17.64
C MET A 43 -4.91 16.46 -17.00
N LEU A 44 -4.75 16.56 -15.67
CA LEU A 44 -4.72 17.82 -14.94
C LEU A 44 -3.57 18.73 -15.38
N LYS A 45 -2.38 18.16 -15.67
CA LYS A 45 -1.20 18.91 -16.12
C LYS A 45 -1.41 19.68 -17.43
N VAL A 46 -2.33 19.22 -18.28
CA VAL A 46 -2.61 19.81 -19.60
C VAL A 46 -3.98 20.48 -19.69
N ALA A 47 -4.76 20.43 -18.61
CA ALA A 47 -6.09 21.05 -18.53
C ALA A 47 -5.94 22.56 -18.32
N ASP A 48 -6.79 23.33 -18.99
CA ASP A 48 -6.89 24.79 -18.81
C ASP A 48 -8.00 25.12 -17.80
N GLY A 49 -7.73 26.08 -16.92
CA GLY A 49 -8.63 26.48 -15.84
C GLY A 49 -8.01 26.37 -14.46
N LYS A 50 -8.86 26.52 -13.43
CA LYS A 50 -8.47 26.44 -12.01
C LYS A 50 -9.55 25.69 -11.25
N ALA A 51 -9.13 24.90 -10.28
CA ALA A 51 -10.04 24.36 -9.27
C ALA A 51 -10.26 25.39 -8.16
N SER A 52 -11.36 25.27 -7.44
CA SER A 52 -11.62 26.05 -6.24
C SER A 52 -10.63 25.72 -5.12
N ASP A 53 -10.25 26.73 -4.32
CA ASP A 53 -9.37 26.54 -3.16
C ASP A 53 -9.96 25.53 -2.15
N GLY A 54 -11.30 25.45 -2.09
CA GLY A 54 -12.01 24.47 -1.27
C GLY A 54 -11.76 23.03 -1.71
N ASN A 55 -11.90 22.75 -3.01
CA ASN A 55 -11.64 21.42 -3.56
C ASN A 55 -10.16 21.03 -3.47
N ILE A 56 -9.25 21.99 -3.69
CA ILE A 56 -7.80 21.76 -3.49
C ILE A 56 -7.50 21.43 -2.02
N SER A 57 -8.07 22.19 -1.08
CA SER A 57 -7.84 21.98 0.35
C SER A 57 -8.38 20.63 0.83
N LYS A 58 -9.56 20.23 0.32
CA LYS A 58 -10.15 18.92 0.59
C LYS A 58 -9.24 17.79 0.07
N LEU A 59 -8.84 17.86 -1.20
CA LEU A 59 -7.96 16.87 -1.81
C LEU A 59 -6.63 16.73 -1.05
N LEU A 60 -6.02 17.85 -0.65
CA LEU A 60 -4.77 17.82 0.13
C LEU A 60 -4.94 17.13 1.49
N ASN A 61 -6.09 17.34 2.14
CA ASN A 61 -6.38 16.67 3.40
C ASN A 61 -6.59 15.16 3.20
N ASP A 62 -7.31 14.76 2.15
CA ASP A 62 -7.58 13.35 1.87
C ASP A 62 -6.32 12.60 1.42
N LEU A 63 -5.42 13.28 0.67
CA LEU A 63 -4.08 12.77 0.36
C LEU A 63 -3.23 12.54 1.62
N ARG A 64 -3.28 13.46 2.59
CA ARG A 64 -2.56 13.30 3.87
C ARG A 64 -3.07 12.10 4.64
N ILE A 65 -4.40 11.95 4.75
CA ILE A 65 -5.03 10.81 5.43
C ILE A 65 -4.63 9.49 4.76
N PHE A 66 -4.67 9.45 3.42
CA PHE A 66 -4.22 8.29 2.66
C PHE A 66 -2.75 7.94 2.97
N ASP A 67 -1.84 8.91 2.92
CA ASP A 67 -0.40 8.70 3.11
C ASP A 67 -0.08 8.19 4.52
N ASP A 68 -0.71 8.77 5.55
CA ASP A 68 -0.55 8.33 6.94
C ASP A 68 -1.01 6.87 7.12
N LEU A 69 -2.20 6.54 6.62
CA LEU A 69 -2.74 5.17 6.72
C LEU A 69 -1.96 4.16 5.89
N PHE A 70 -1.50 4.55 4.69
CA PHE A 70 -0.71 3.67 3.84
C PHE A 70 0.64 3.35 4.49
N LYS A 71 1.32 4.36 5.05
CA LYS A 71 2.59 4.17 5.77
C LYS A 71 2.43 3.28 7.00
N GLU A 72 1.37 3.49 7.78
CA GLU A 72 1.05 2.64 8.91
C GLU A 72 0.85 1.19 8.45
N LYS A 73 0.07 0.99 7.39
CA LYS A 73 -0.20 -0.36 6.87
C LYS A 73 1.03 -1.07 6.34
N MET A 74 1.92 -0.35 5.64
CA MET A 74 3.17 -0.91 5.15
C MET A 74 4.10 -1.33 6.29
N LYS A 75 4.16 -0.57 7.39
CA LYS A 75 4.90 -0.96 8.60
C LYS A 75 4.34 -2.23 9.25
N GLU A 76 3.02 -2.38 9.30
CA GLU A 76 2.40 -3.62 9.79
C GLU A 76 2.78 -4.82 8.94
N ILE A 77 2.80 -4.65 7.61
CA ILE A 77 3.16 -5.71 6.66
C ILE A 77 4.64 -6.09 6.82
N GLU A 78 5.53 -5.11 6.91
CA GLU A 78 6.97 -5.30 7.12
C GLU A 78 7.22 -6.12 8.39
N LYS A 79 6.60 -5.73 9.52
CA LYS A 79 6.71 -6.48 10.77
C LYS A 79 6.26 -7.94 10.64
N LYS A 80 5.16 -8.19 9.91
CA LYS A 80 4.69 -9.57 9.65
C LYS A 80 5.65 -10.37 8.80
N ILE A 81 6.32 -9.73 7.83
CA ILE A 81 7.36 -10.38 7.01
C ILE A 81 8.56 -10.76 7.87
N ASP A 82 8.98 -9.89 8.79
CA ASP A 82 10.05 -10.19 9.73
C ASP A 82 9.70 -11.36 10.65
N GLU A 83 8.50 -11.35 11.23
CA GLU A 83 8.00 -12.45 12.06
C GLU A 83 7.95 -13.78 11.29
N LEU A 84 7.49 -13.77 10.04
CA LEU A 84 7.49 -14.95 9.17
C LEU A 84 8.91 -15.43 8.86
N SER A 85 9.84 -14.51 8.62
CA SER A 85 11.24 -14.84 8.33
C SER A 85 11.91 -15.51 9.53
N MET A 86 11.70 -14.98 10.74
CA MET A 86 12.16 -15.61 11.98
C MET A 86 11.57 -17.00 12.19
N ASN A 87 10.26 -17.17 11.91
CA ASN A 87 9.60 -18.46 12.03
C ASN A 87 10.16 -19.49 11.02
N ILE A 88 10.47 -19.07 9.80
CA ILE A 88 11.12 -19.92 8.78
C ILE A 88 12.52 -20.34 9.23
N GLU A 89 13.31 -19.41 9.79
CA GLU A 89 14.63 -19.72 10.33
C GLU A 89 14.57 -20.71 11.49
N ALA A 90 13.63 -20.53 12.42
CA ALA A 90 13.41 -21.46 13.52
C ALA A 90 13.05 -22.87 13.00
N LEU A 91 12.11 -22.97 12.04
CA LEU A 91 11.72 -24.24 11.42
C LEU A 91 12.90 -24.92 10.71
N ARG A 92 13.74 -24.15 10.00
CA ARG A 92 14.97 -24.68 9.41
C ARG A 92 15.90 -25.23 10.49
N GLY A 93 16.12 -24.49 11.57
CA GLY A 93 16.90 -24.93 12.74
C GLY A 93 16.43 -26.29 13.27
N TYR A 94 15.12 -26.47 13.47
CA TYR A 94 14.55 -27.75 13.90
C TYR A 94 14.77 -28.88 12.89
N SER A 95 14.60 -28.63 11.59
CA SER A 95 14.80 -29.65 10.55
C SER A 95 16.26 -30.11 10.39
N PHE A 96 17.24 -29.30 10.83
CA PHE A 96 18.66 -29.66 10.81
C PHE A 96 19.15 -30.36 12.09
N THR A 97 18.45 -30.24 13.22
CA THR A 97 18.81 -30.96 14.47
C THR A 97 18.45 -32.45 14.50
N ASP A 98 17.63 -32.95 13.58
CA ASP A 98 17.24 -34.37 13.53
C ASP A 98 18.19 -35.28 12.71
N ASN A 99 19.32 -34.76 12.21
CA ASN A 99 20.28 -35.52 11.39
C ASN A 99 21.68 -35.72 12.01
N SER A 100 21.88 -35.50 13.31
CA SER A 100 23.15 -35.85 13.96
C SER A 100 23.02 -37.08 14.87
N HIS A 101 23.55 -38.19 14.38
CA HIS A 101 23.94 -39.43 15.09
C HIS A 101 22.87 -40.46 15.45
N THR A 102 22.43 -41.21 14.44
CA THR A 102 22.36 -42.68 14.58
C THR A 102 23.71 -43.30 14.22
N PHE A 103 24.12 -44.30 15.01
CA PHE A 103 25.31 -45.17 14.92
C PHE A 103 26.65 -44.69 15.51
N ASP A 104 26.84 -44.98 16.80
CA ASP A 104 28.04 -45.72 17.23
C ASP A 104 27.67 -46.70 18.37
N GLU A 105 27.16 -47.87 17.99
CA GLU A 105 27.11 -49.05 18.86
C GLU A 105 27.90 -50.17 18.16
N ARG A 106 29.24 -50.05 18.11
CA ARG A 106 30.14 -51.20 17.97
C ARG A 106 31.59 -50.79 18.21
N ARG A 107 32.03 -50.75 19.48
CA ARG A 107 33.41 -51.02 19.87
C ARG A 107 33.53 -51.46 21.33
#